data_AF-N8YRA8-F1
#
_entry.id   AF-N8YRA8-F1
#
_cell.length_a   1.000
_cell.length_b   1.000
_cell.length_c   1.000
_cell.angle_alpha   90.00
_cell.angle_beta   90.00
_cell.angle_gamma   90.00
#
_symmetry.space_group_name_H-M   'P 1'
#
loop_
_entity.id
_entity.type
_entity.pdbx_description
1 polymer ?
#
loop_
_entity_poly.entity_id
_entity_poly.type
_entity_poly.pdbx_seq_one_letter_code
_entity_poly.pdbx_strand_id
1 'polypeptide(L)'
;MRTRLTAEPVLLRDQITPEVLNIQEFSYLSDRRCRNTTLEERKPWVDDYWSRADVNLITSDDAESFANFYHRVTDFMQHLDALKSHYTDQHLLVFSHGQFLQLLKIMMAQKQALSSTLMREFRYDLLNNQLGNAEFFIYK
;
A
#
# COMPACT_ATOMS: atom_id res chain seq x y z
N MET A 1 5.59 10.16 -8.09
CA MET A 1 5.44 10.70 -9.47
C MET A 1 4.34 9.97 -10.26
N ARG A 2 4.39 8.63 -10.43
CA ARG A 2 3.40 7.88 -11.23
C ARG A 2 1.95 8.09 -10.79
N THR A 3 1.68 8.00 -9.49
CA THR A 3 0.32 8.17 -8.92
C THR A 3 -0.29 9.52 -9.24
N ARG A 4 0.51 10.59 -9.18
CA ARG A 4 0.07 11.95 -9.54
C ARG A 4 -0.30 12.03 -11.03
N LEU A 5 0.51 11.44 -11.91
CA LEU A 5 0.22 11.40 -13.35
C LEU A 5 -1.03 10.58 -13.67
N THR A 6 -1.32 9.53 -12.91
CA THR A 6 -2.57 8.76 -13.04
C THR A 6 -3.79 9.58 -12.62
N ALA A 7 -3.67 10.41 -11.58
CA ALA A 7 -4.75 11.28 -11.11
C ALA A 7 -4.97 12.51 -12.01
N GLU A 8 -3.93 13.00 -12.70
CA GLU A 8 -3.91 14.26 -13.47
C GLU A 8 -5.10 14.45 -14.43
N PRO A 9 -5.54 13.44 -15.22
CA PRO A 9 -6.72 13.60 -16.08
C PRO A 9 -8.00 13.94 -15.31
N VAL A 10 -8.20 13.37 -14.12
CA VAL A 10 -9.36 13.64 -13.27
C VAL A 10 -9.26 15.03 -12.66
N LEU A 11 -8.08 15.39 -12.15
CA LEU A 11 -7.83 16.70 -11.56
C LEU A 11 -8.09 17.84 -12.56
N LEU A 12 -7.64 17.67 -13.81
CA LEU A 12 -7.85 18.64 -14.88
C LEU A 12 -9.31 18.71 -15.31
N ARG A 13 -9.99 17.57 -15.44
CA ARG A 13 -11.41 17.51 -15.84
C ARG A 13 -12.31 18.23 -14.82
N ASP A 14 -12.11 17.94 -13.54
CA ASP A 14 -13.00 18.41 -12.47
C ASP A 14 -12.52 19.72 -11.84
N GLN A 15 -11.35 20.23 -12.25
CA GLN A 15 -10.74 21.46 -11.73
C GLN A 15 -10.57 21.44 -10.21
N ILE A 16 -10.14 20.29 -9.68
CA ILE A 16 -9.94 20.07 -8.24
C ILE A 16 -8.47 19.93 -7.89
N THR A 17 -8.13 20.27 -6.65
CA THR A 17 -6.81 20.06 -6.06
C THR A 17 -6.83 18.77 -5.23
N PRO A 18 -5.90 17.83 -5.44
CA PRO A 18 -5.85 16.62 -4.64
C PRO A 18 -5.32 16.90 -3.24
N GLU A 19 -5.83 16.17 -2.25
CA GLU A 19 -5.14 16.01 -0.98
C GLU A 19 -4.03 14.96 -1.13
N VAL A 20 -2.86 15.22 -0.54
CA VAL A 20 -1.71 14.32 -0.57
C VAL A 20 -1.53 13.71 0.82
N LEU A 21 -1.79 12.41 0.92
CA LEU A 21 -1.72 11.63 2.16
C LEU A 21 -0.55 10.64 2.15
N ASN A 22 -0.27 10.03 3.30
CA ASN A 22 0.80 9.05 3.52
C ASN A 22 0.48 7.64 2.94
N ILE A 23 -0.01 7.61 1.70
CA ILE A 23 -0.54 6.42 1.00
C ILE A 23 0.37 5.95 -0.14
N GLN A 24 1.68 6.23 -0.04
CA GLN A 24 2.69 5.73 -0.97
C GLN A 24 2.95 4.22 -0.79
N GLU A 25 3.63 3.62 -1.77
CA GLU A 25 3.99 2.19 -1.77
C GLU A 25 4.78 1.76 -0.52
N PHE A 26 4.68 0.49 -0.17
CA PHE A 26 5.46 -0.13 0.90
C PHE A 26 6.91 -0.39 0.46
N SER A 27 7.88 0.13 1.22
CA SER A 27 9.31 0.04 0.91
C SER A 27 10.06 -0.83 1.92
N TYR A 28 9.82 -2.15 1.92
CA TYR A 28 10.44 -3.08 2.88
C TYR A 28 11.89 -3.47 2.58
N LEU A 29 12.35 -3.19 1.37
CA LEU A 29 13.75 -3.25 0.99
C LEU A 29 14.25 -1.85 0.70
N SER A 30 15.45 -1.55 1.18
CA SER A 30 16.18 -0.31 0.87
C SER A 30 16.22 -0.04 -0.63
N ASP A 31 15.75 1.14 -1.05
CA ASP A 31 15.96 1.63 -2.40
C ASP A 31 17.45 1.84 -2.69
N ARG A 32 18.22 2.27 -1.68
CA ARG A 32 19.67 2.44 -1.81
C ARG A 32 20.38 1.12 -2.05
N ARG A 33 20.04 0.07 -1.30
CA ARG A 33 20.61 -1.28 -1.48
C ARG A 33 20.17 -1.92 -2.79
N CYS A 34 18.95 -1.62 -3.25
CA CYS A 34 18.43 -2.11 -4.52
C CYS A 34 19.02 -1.37 -5.73
N ARG A 35 19.68 -0.23 -5.56
CA ARG A 35 20.26 0.54 -6.67
C ARG A 35 21.29 -0.30 -7.41
N ASN A 36 21.20 -0.33 -8.74
CA ASN A 36 22.09 -1.08 -9.64
C ASN A 36 22.08 -2.61 -9.42
N THR A 37 21.03 -3.15 -8.79
CA THR A 37 20.85 -4.61 -8.68
C THR A 37 19.73 -5.09 -9.60
N THR A 38 19.83 -6.34 -10.05
CA THR A 38 18.80 -7.04 -10.82
C THR A 38 17.75 -7.67 -9.90
N LEU A 39 16.66 -8.18 -10.48
CA LEU A 39 15.66 -8.92 -9.72
C LEU A 39 16.21 -10.22 -9.11
N GLU A 40 17.12 -10.90 -9.83
CA GLU A 40 17.75 -12.14 -9.36
C GLU A 40 18.63 -11.89 -8.15
N GLU A 41 19.39 -10.79 -8.15
CA GLU A 41 20.25 -10.39 -7.01
C GLU A 41 19.43 -9.99 -5.77
N ARG A 42 18.22 -9.44 -5.97
CA ARG A 42 17.32 -9.07 -4.88
C ARG A 42 16.56 -10.26 -4.31
N LYS A 43 16.39 -11.34 -5.08
CA LYS A 43 15.56 -12.48 -4.70
C LYS A 43 15.93 -13.08 -3.33
N PRO A 44 17.21 -13.32 -3.00
CA PRO A 44 17.57 -13.83 -1.66
C PRO A 44 17.15 -12.90 -0.52
N TRP A 45 17.18 -11.58 -0.72
CA TRP A 45 16.78 -10.59 0.29
C TRP A 45 15.27 -10.54 0.45
N VAL A 46 14.54 -10.62 -0.66
CA VAL A 46 13.08 -10.74 -0.68
C VAL A 46 12.67 -12.01 0.07
N ASP A 47 13.28 -13.15 -0.26
CA ASP A 47 12.94 -14.45 0.33
C ASP A 47 13.28 -14.49 1.83
N ASP A 48 14.43 -13.95 2.26
CA ASP A 48 14.79 -13.83 3.69
C ASP A 48 13.79 -12.96 4.46
N TYR A 49 13.44 -11.76 3.95
CA TYR A 49 12.48 -10.87 4.59
C TYR A 49 11.11 -11.55 4.79
N TRP A 50 10.55 -12.13 3.72
CA TRP A 50 9.22 -12.73 3.78
C TRP A 50 9.18 -14.05 4.56
N SER A 51 10.26 -14.83 4.57
CA SER A 51 10.33 -16.09 5.33
C SER A 51 10.37 -15.86 6.84
N ARG A 52 11.04 -14.80 7.31
CA ARG A 52 11.05 -14.41 8.74
C ARG A 52 9.65 -14.05 9.24
N ALA A 53 8.84 -13.39 8.41
CA ALA A 53 7.52 -12.89 8.77
C ALA A 53 7.50 -12.11 10.10
N ASP A 54 8.60 -11.40 10.39
CA ASP A 54 8.75 -10.53 11.55
C ASP A 54 8.20 -9.14 11.18
N VAL A 55 7.09 -8.78 11.83
CA VAL A 55 6.36 -7.54 11.53
C VAL A 55 7.17 -6.29 11.86
N ASN A 56 8.14 -6.39 12.76
CA ASN A 56 8.97 -5.26 13.21
C ASN A 56 10.32 -5.20 12.48
N LEU A 57 10.60 -6.14 11.58
CA LEU A 57 11.88 -6.18 10.87
C LEU A 57 12.03 -4.96 9.97
N ILE A 58 13.14 -4.24 10.18
CA ILE A 58 13.63 -3.16 9.33
C ILE A 58 14.95 -3.62 8.72
N THR A 59 15.03 -3.66 7.39
CA THR A 59 16.21 -4.22 6.68
C THR A 59 17.31 -3.19 6.44
N SER A 60 17.01 -1.90 6.60
CA SER A 60 17.91 -0.75 6.44
C SER A 60 17.27 0.52 6.99
N ASP A 61 18.07 1.59 7.18
CA ASP A 61 17.61 2.89 7.68
C ASP A 61 16.51 3.55 6.84
N ASP A 62 16.43 3.21 5.54
CA ASP A 62 15.44 3.72 4.59
C ASP A 62 14.31 2.72 4.28
N ALA A 63 14.29 1.56 4.94
CA ALA A 63 13.22 0.59 4.79
C ALA A 63 12.10 0.78 5.82
N GLU A 64 10.90 0.40 5.43
CA GLU A 64 9.72 0.40 6.28
C GLU A 64 9.47 -1.00 6.86
N SER A 65 9.12 -1.09 8.16
CA SER A 65 8.64 -2.34 8.75
C SER A 65 7.19 -2.62 8.33
N PHE A 66 6.78 -3.89 8.36
CA PHE A 66 5.37 -4.22 8.08
C PHE A 66 4.42 -3.59 9.12
N ALA A 67 4.86 -3.44 10.37
CA ALA A 67 4.13 -2.75 11.43
C ALA A 67 3.86 -1.27 11.08
N ASN A 68 4.88 -0.53 10.63
CA ASN A 68 4.71 0.88 10.23
C ASN A 68 3.78 0.99 9.02
N PHE A 69 3.95 0.12 8.04
CA PHE A 69 3.08 0.06 6.88
C PHE A 69 1.62 -0.26 7.25
N TYR A 70 1.41 -1.23 8.15
CA TYR A 70 0.09 -1.55 8.70
C TYR A 70 -0.55 -0.33 9.35
N HIS A 71 0.20 0.42 10.17
CA HIS A 71 -0.32 1.62 10.82
C HIS A 71 -0.75 2.69 9.81
N ARG A 72 0.03 2.92 8.74
CA ARG A 72 -0.39 3.84 7.66
C ARG A 72 -1.70 3.42 7.02
N VAL A 73 -1.88 2.12 6.77
CA VAL A 73 -3.12 1.59 6.18
C VAL A 73 -4.28 1.75 7.16
N THR A 74 -4.11 1.45 8.45
CA THR A 74 -5.19 1.62 9.44
C THR A 74 -5.55 3.07 9.67
N ASP A 75 -4.58 3.98 9.71
CA ASP A 75 -4.82 5.41 9.86
C ASP A 75 -5.58 5.96 8.65
N PHE A 76 -5.23 5.49 7.44
CA PHE A 76 -5.96 5.84 6.24
C PHE A 76 -7.40 5.29 6.24
N MET A 77 -7.63 4.06 6.70
CA MET A 77 -8.99 3.51 6.87
C MET A 77 -9.82 4.36 7.84
N GLN A 78 -9.24 4.78 8.97
CA GLN A 78 -9.91 5.67 9.93
C GLN A 78 -10.25 7.02 9.31
N HIS A 79 -9.33 7.58 8.52
CA HIS A 79 -9.56 8.82 7.77
C HIS A 79 -10.71 8.67 6.77
N LEU A 80 -10.76 7.57 6.01
CA LEU A 80 -11.90 7.29 5.12
C LEU A 80 -13.21 7.13 5.91
N ASP A 81 -13.20 6.37 7.01
CA ASP A 81 -14.38 6.17 7.86
C ASP A 81 -14.92 7.50 8.42
N ALA A 82 -14.03 8.44 8.80
CA ALA A 82 -14.41 9.79 9.23
C ALA A 82 -15.00 10.65 8.10
N LEU A 83 -14.63 10.38 6.85
CA LEU A 83 -15.12 11.07 5.68
C LEU A 83 -16.42 10.47 5.10
N LYS A 84 -16.91 9.32 5.60
CA LYS A 84 -18.08 8.59 5.06
C LYS A 84 -19.30 9.45 4.82
N SER A 85 -19.62 10.34 5.76
CA SER A 85 -20.77 11.25 5.62
C SER A 85 -20.59 12.27 4.49
N HIS A 86 -19.36 12.64 4.14
CA HIS A 86 -19.08 13.64 3.11
C HIS A 86 -19.14 13.07 1.69
N TYR A 87 -18.69 11.84 1.49
CA TYR A 87 -18.72 11.18 0.18
C TYR A 87 -19.98 10.31 -0.05
N THR A 88 -20.99 10.46 0.80
CA THR A 88 -22.33 9.91 0.52
C THR A 88 -23.03 10.74 -0.57
N ASP A 89 -22.73 12.04 -0.65
CA ASP A 89 -23.26 12.96 -1.67
C ASP A 89 -22.24 13.30 -2.78
N GLN A 90 -20.96 12.96 -2.59
CA GLN A 90 -19.85 13.25 -3.53
C GLN A 90 -18.99 12.02 -3.77
N HIS A 91 -18.51 11.81 -4.99
CA HIS A 91 -17.61 10.68 -5.26
C HIS A 91 -16.18 10.98 -4.78
N LEU A 92 -15.63 10.13 -3.90
CA LEU A 92 -14.22 10.15 -3.49
C LEU A 92 -13.40 9.20 -4.37
N LEU A 93 -12.30 9.70 -4.94
CA LEU A 93 -11.33 8.91 -5.70
C LEU A 93 -9.98 8.90 -4.99
N VAL A 94 -9.44 7.69 -4.79
CA VAL A 94 -8.14 7.48 -4.13
C VAL A 94 -7.19 6.84 -5.14
N PHE A 95 -6.01 7.44 -5.30
CA PHE A 95 -4.94 6.93 -6.15
C PHE A 95 -3.75 6.54 -5.27
N SER A 96 -3.27 5.31 -5.38
CA SER A 96 -2.16 4.78 -4.59
C SER A 96 -1.43 3.70 -5.39
N HIS A 97 -0.74 2.78 -4.72
CA HIS A 97 0.13 1.78 -5.29
C HIS A 97 -0.30 0.36 -4.90
N GLY A 98 0.22 -0.64 -5.60
CA GLY A 98 -0.30 -2.01 -5.55
C GLY A 98 -0.21 -2.63 -4.15
N GLN A 99 0.91 -2.48 -3.46
CA GLN A 99 1.09 -3.08 -2.14
C GLN A 99 0.23 -2.36 -1.09
N PHE A 100 0.18 -1.02 -1.12
CA PHE A 100 -0.69 -0.24 -0.24
C PHE A 100 -2.17 -0.63 -0.40
N LEU A 101 -2.64 -0.64 -1.66
CA LEU A 101 -4.02 -0.98 -1.99
C LEU A 101 -4.35 -2.46 -1.69
N GLN A 102 -3.39 -3.38 -1.82
CA GLN A 102 -3.60 -4.78 -1.48
C GLN A 102 -3.86 -4.96 0.02
N LEU A 103 -3.05 -4.34 0.90
CA LEU A 103 -3.28 -4.47 2.34
C LEU A 103 -4.58 -3.79 2.75
N LEU A 104 -4.90 -2.63 2.16
CA LEU A 104 -6.19 -1.97 2.34
C LEU A 104 -7.36 -2.89 1.97
N LYS A 105 -7.28 -3.59 0.83
CA LYS A 105 -8.31 -4.52 0.35
C LYS A 105 -8.51 -5.70 1.30
N ILE A 106 -7.42 -6.30 1.81
CA ILE A 106 -7.47 -7.39 2.82
C ILE A 106 -8.16 -6.88 4.09
N MET A 107 -7.70 -5.75 4.64
CA MET A 107 -8.21 -5.18 5.88
C MET A 107 -9.66 -4.69 5.80
N MET A 108 -10.10 -4.29 4.60
CA MET A 108 -11.49 -3.95 4.31
C MET A 108 -12.39 -5.18 4.31
N ALA A 109 -11.93 -6.31 3.76
CA ALA A 109 -12.70 -7.56 3.73
C ALA A 109 -12.86 -8.14 5.14
N GLN A 110 -11.79 -8.08 5.94
CA GLN A 110 -11.81 -8.47 7.35
C GLN A 110 -10.79 -7.63 8.11
N LYS A 111 -11.23 -6.87 9.12
CA LYS A 111 -10.30 -6.18 10.02
C LYS A 111 -9.51 -7.21 10.81
N GLN A 112 -8.19 -7.16 10.70
CA GLN A 112 -7.27 -8.08 11.38
C GLN A 112 -6.26 -7.28 12.22
N ALA A 113 -5.82 -7.83 13.34
CA ALA A 113 -4.73 -7.24 14.10
C ALA A 113 -3.38 -7.49 13.41
N LEU A 114 -2.43 -6.57 13.62
CA LEU A 114 -1.05 -6.74 13.18
C LEU A 114 -0.50 -8.08 13.69
N SER A 115 -0.07 -8.93 12.77
CA SER A 115 0.47 -10.26 13.08
C SER A 115 1.33 -10.79 11.94
N SER A 116 2.17 -11.78 12.25
CA SER A 116 2.90 -12.53 11.21
C SER A 116 1.95 -13.26 10.25
N THR A 117 0.74 -13.61 10.71
CA THR A 117 -0.26 -14.28 9.87
C THR A 117 -0.79 -13.33 8.81
N LEU A 118 -1.19 -12.11 9.19
CA LEU A 118 -1.58 -11.06 8.26
C LEU A 118 -0.47 -10.74 7.26
N MET A 119 0.78 -10.67 7.72
CA MET A 119 1.93 -10.45 6.84
C MET A 119 2.12 -11.56 5.79
N ARG A 120 1.90 -12.83 6.18
CA ARG A 120 1.96 -13.98 5.25
C ARG A 120 0.80 -14.00 4.28
N GLU A 121 -0.42 -13.70 4.74
CA GLU A 121 -1.60 -13.55 3.89
C GLU A 121 -1.38 -12.45 2.85
N PHE A 122 -0.92 -11.28 3.29
CA PHE A 122 -0.54 -10.18 2.42
C PHE A 122 0.49 -10.60 1.35
N ARG A 123 1.53 -11.33 1.75
CA ARG A 123 2.53 -11.84 0.81
C ARG A 123 1.93 -12.84 -0.19
N TYR A 124 1.06 -13.73 0.26
CA TYR A 124 0.37 -14.68 -0.60
C TYR A 124 -0.46 -13.93 -1.67
N ASP A 125 -1.20 -12.91 -1.25
CA ASP A 125 -2.01 -12.09 -2.13
C ASP A 125 -1.18 -11.27 -3.13
N LEU A 126 -0.05 -10.73 -2.69
CA LEU A 126 0.91 -10.07 -3.60
C LEU A 126 1.47 -10.99 -4.67
N LEU A 127 1.42 -12.32 -4.52
CA LEU A 127 1.92 -13.26 -5.50
C LEU A 127 0.82 -13.86 -6.38
N ASN A 128 -0.39 -14.02 -5.84
CA ASN A 128 -1.46 -14.77 -6.49
C ASN A 128 -2.65 -13.90 -6.90
N ASN A 129 -2.84 -12.74 -6.28
CA ASN A 129 -4.03 -11.89 -6.40
C ASN A 129 -3.66 -10.41 -6.62
N GLN A 130 -2.60 -10.15 -7.41
CA GLN A 130 -2.09 -8.80 -7.65
C GLN A 130 -3.13 -7.89 -8.29
N LEU A 131 -3.25 -6.66 -7.76
CA LEU A 131 -3.98 -5.58 -8.42
C LEU A 131 -3.27 -5.16 -9.70
N GLY A 132 -3.99 -5.18 -10.81
CA GLY A 132 -3.53 -4.70 -12.11
C GLY A 132 -3.31 -3.19 -12.14
N ASN A 133 -2.53 -2.71 -13.12
CA ASN A 133 -2.40 -1.27 -13.36
C ASN A 133 -3.76 -0.67 -13.70
N ALA A 134 -4.14 0.41 -13.02
CA ALA A 134 -5.43 1.07 -13.14
C ALA A 134 -6.65 0.20 -12.77
N GLU A 135 -6.45 -0.94 -12.12
CA GLU A 135 -7.53 -1.65 -11.43
C GLU A 135 -8.07 -0.80 -10.27
N PHE A 136 -9.36 -0.93 -9.98
CA PHE A 136 -10.01 -0.22 -8.88
C PHE A 136 -10.92 -1.16 -8.08
N PHE A 137 -11.19 -0.78 -6.84
CA PHE A 137 -12.22 -1.37 -5.99
C PHE A 137 -12.93 -0.28 -5.19
N ILE A 138 -14.11 -0.59 -4.69
CA ILE A 138 -14.93 0.34 -3.91
C ILE A 138 -14.69 0.09 -2.42
N TYR A 139 -14.32 1.15 -1.70
CA TYR A 139 -14.24 1.15 -0.24
C TYR A 139 -15.65 1.24 0.37
N LYS A 140 -15.98 0.37 1.33
CA LYS A 140 -17.32 0.27 1.94
C LYS A 140 -17.33 0.67 3.41
#